data_AF-A0A2D6B2N6-F1
#
_entry.id   AF-A0A2D6B2N6-F1
#
_cell.length_a   1.000
_cell.length_b   1.000
_cell.length_c   1.000
_cell.angle_alpha   90.00
_cell.angle_beta   90.00
_cell.angle_gamma   90.00
#
_symmetry.space_group_name_H-M   'P 1'
#
loop_
_entity.id
_entity.type
_entity.pdbx_description
1 polymer ?
#
loop_
_entity_poly.entity_id
_entity_poly.type
_entity_poly.pdbx_seq_one_letter_code
_entity_poly.pdbx_strand_id
1 'polypeptide(L)'
;MRKMCLWVVMAGSSILGLAQSNESASIGEAIDNLTSKWDSEAKSLRTYDGLIKFCDDQEYRFGLIEMLNEVHHYDSVLYDRLTKAQRYNHSKEIEKTLKDISKFEKDYSMKDLIHFLHSECVEKNKIEKNAAELRNDIGENSYDGQVYLIEVELNKYIKHITKRVDIIRDHVHHLHLE
;
A
#
# COMPACT_ATOMS: atom_id res chain seq x y z
N MET A 1 -43.43 63.33 -9.06
CA MET A 1 -41.99 63.66 -9.17
C MET A 1 -41.20 62.74 -8.25
N ARG A 2 -40.22 62.02 -8.84
CA ARG A 2 -38.95 61.49 -8.28
C ARG A 2 -38.89 60.83 -6.88
N LYS A 3 -38.46 59.54 -6.92
CA LYS A 3 -37.40 58.87 -6.10
C LYS A 3 -37.71 58.69 -4.59
N MET A 4 -37.35 57.63 -3.86
CA MET A 4 -36.20 56.72 -3.92
C MET A 4 -36.40 55.61 -2.86
N CYS A 5 -35.83 54.42 -3.14
CA CYS A 5 -35.25 53.38 -2.26
C CYS A 5 -36.11 52.67 -1.19
N LEU A 6 -36.36 51.36 -1.33
CA LEU A 6 -35.48 50.20 -1.01
C LEU A 6 -35.30 50.01 0.50
N TRP A 7 -35.82 48.91 1.06
CA TRP A 7 -35.05 47.89 1.80
C TRP A 7 -35.85 46.58 1.81
N VAL A 8 -35.24 45.57 1.19
CA VAL A 8 -35.62 44.15 1.27
C VAL A 8 -35.06 43.60 2.58
N VAL A 9 -35.88 42.93 3.38
CA VAL A 9 -35.40 41.98 4.40
C VAL A 9 -36.10 40.65 4.13
N MET A 10 -35.43 39.81 3.33
CA MET A 10 -35.75 38.40 3.25
C MET A 10 -35.17 37.72 4.50
N ALA A 11 -36.05 37.35 5.43
CA ALA A 11 -35.70 36.42 6.50
C ALA A 11 -35.58 35.02 5.89
N GLY A 12 -34.42 34.74 5.31
CA GLY A 12 -34.01 33.39 4.96
C GLY A 12 -33.72 32.64 6.25
N SER A 13 -34.62 31.75 6.65
CA SER A 13 -34.31 30.70 7.62
C SER A 13 -33.26 29.79 6.98
N SER A 14 -31.99 30.08 7.25
CA SER A 14 -30.89 29.18 6.97
C SER A 14 -31.15 27.88 7.71
N ILE A 15 -31.56 26.85 6.97
CA ILE A 15 -31.42 25.47 7.40
C ILE A 15 -29.92 25.33 7.69
N LEU A 16 -29.59 25.22 8.97
CA LEU A 16 -28.28 24.78 9.43
C LEU A 16 -28.01 23.46 8.73
N GLY A 17 -27.17 23.52 7.68
CA GLY A 17 -26.52 22.34 7.17
C GLY A 17 -25.75 21.74 8.34
N LEU A 18 -26.27 20.65 8.89
CA LEU A 18 -25.44 19.69 9.59
C LEU A 18 -24.41 19.22 8.57
N ALA A 19 -23.25 19.87 8.57
CA ALA A 19 -22.07 19.30 7.99
C ALA A 19 -21.88 17.97 8.73
N GLN A 20 -22.23 16.87 8.06
CA GLN A 20 -21.77 15.55 8.48
C GLN A 20 -20.25 15.64 8.57
N SER A 21 -19.74 15.68 9.81
CA SER A 21 -18.41 15.20 10.08
C SER A 21 -18.45 13.72 9.73
N ASN A 22 -18.13 13.39 8.48
CA ASN A 22 -17.47 12.12 8.24
C ASN A 22 -16.23 12.19 9.12
N GLU A 23 -16.24 11.49 10.26
CA GLU A 23 -15.01 11.03 10.89
C GLU A 23 -14.25 10.30 9.79
N SER A 24 -13.32 11.01 9.16
CA SER A 24 -12.27 10.35 8.41
C SER A 24 -11.60 9.43 9.41
N ALA A 25 -11.58 8.12 9.13
CA ALA A 25 -10.84 7.13 9.91
C ALA A 25 -9.49 7.73 10.34
N SER A 26 -9.09 7.50 11.59
CA SER A 26 -7.80 8.00 12.05
C SER A 26 -6.69 7.45 11.15
N ILE A 27 -5.55 8.16 11.08
CA ILE A 27 -4.41 7.67 10.30
C ILE A 27 -3.98 6.28 10.78
N GLY A 28 -4.11 6.00 12.08
CA GLY A 28 -3.83 4.70 12.65
C GLY A 28 -4.79 3.61 12.20
N GLU A 29 -6.10 3.88 12.24
CA GLU A 29 -7.11 2.93 11.75
C GLU A 29 -6.93 2.62 10.26
N ALA A 30 -6.59 3.63 9.45
CA ALA A 30 -6.31 3.43 8.03
C ALA A 30 -5.08 2.53 7.81
N ILE A 31 -3.99 2.77 8.54
CA ILE A 31 -2.75 1.97 8.46
C ILE A 31 -2.97 0.54 8.97
N ASP A 32 -3.75 0.36 10.04
CA ASP A 32 -4.09 -0.97 10.57
C ASP A 32 -4.91 -1.80 9.57
N ASN A 33 -5.91 -1.16 8.96
CA ASN A 33 -6.73 -1.79 7.93
C ASN A 33 -5.89 -2.17 6.70
N LEU A 34 -5.01 -1.28 6.24
CA LEU A 34 -4.13 -1.55 5.11
C LEU A 34 -3.10 -2.64 5.40
N THR A 35 -2.51 -2.64 6.60
CA THR A 35 -1.58 -3.69 7.03
C THR A 35 -2.26 -5.05 7.04
N SER A 36 -3.49 -5.12 7.57
CA SER A 36 -4.27 -6.36 7.61
C SER A 36 -4.62 -6.88 6.21
N LYS A 37 -4.99 -6.00 5.28
CA LYS A 37 -5.20 -6.35 3.87
C LYS A 37 -3.91 -6.84 3.23
N TRP A 38 -2.81 -6.11 3.40
CA TRP A 38 -1.50 -6.50 2.89
C TRP A 38 -1.07 -7.88 3.42
N ASP A 39 -1.23 -8.18 4.71
CA ASP A 39 -0.87 -9.48 5.27
C ASP A 39 -1.65 -10.65 4.65
N SER A 40 -2.89 -10.41 4.23
CA SER A 40 -3.68 -11.39 3.49
C SER A 40 -3.13 -11.59 2.08
N GLU A 41 -2.94 -10.51 1.33
CA GLU A 41 -2.44 -10.55 -0.04
C GLU A 41 -0.99 -11.08 -0.12
N ALA A 42 -0.16 -10.71 0.84
CA ALA A 42 1.23 -11.15 0.95
C ALA A 42 1.34 -12.67 1.10
N LYS A 43 0.38 -13.36 1.73
CA LYS A 43 0.39 -14.82 1.80
C LYS A 43 0.17 -15.44 0.42
N SER A 44 -0.76 -14.88 -0.35
CA SER A 44 -1.07 -15.33 -1.71
C SER A 44 0.11 -15.08 -2.65
N LEU A 45 0.64 -13.85 -2.67
CA LEU A 45 1.72 -13.42 -3.58
C LEU A 45 3.05 -14.14 -3.39
N ARG A 46 3.24 -14.88 -2.30
CA ARG A 46 4.44 -15.71 -2.07
C ARG A 46 4.39 -17.06 -2.79
N THR A 47 3.27 -17.36 -3.45
CA THR A 47 3.05 -18.62 -4.16
C THR A 47 3.02 -18.39 -5.66
N TYR A 48 3.34 -19.43 -6.42
CA TYR A 48 3.27 -19.39 -7.87
C TYR A 48 1.83 -19.16 -8.35
N ASP A 49 0.84 -19.76 -7.70
CA ASP A 49 -0.58 -19.54 -7.99
C ASP A 49 -1.01 -18.09 -7.75
N GLY A 50 -0.53 -17.47 -6.68
CA GLY A 50 -0.77 -16.05 -6.40
C GLY A 50 -0.13 -15.13 -7.45
N LEU A 51 1.06 -15.49 -7.95
CA LEU A 51 1.68 -14.80 -9.07
C LEU A 51 0.86 -14.99 -10.36
N ILE A 52 0.43 -16.22 -10.69
CA ILE A 52 -0.44 -16.49 -11.84
C ILE A 52 -1.68 -15.59 -11.77
N LYS A 53 -2.32 -15.50 -10.61
CA LYS A 53 -3.47 -14.63 -10.41
C LYS A 53 -3.11 -13.16 -10.67
N PHE A 54 -2.00 -12.66 -10.14
CA PHE A 54 -1.55 -11.30 -10.43
C PHE A 54 -1.28 -11.05 -11.93
N CYS A 55 -0.72 -12.03 -12.64
CA CYS A 55 -0.38 -11.88 -14.06
C CYS A 55 -1.62 -11.96 -14.97
N ASP A 56 -2.55 -12.85 -14.66
CA ASP A 56 -3.61 -13.25 -15.58
C ASP A 56 -4.98 -12.62 -15.22
N ASP A 57 -5.22 -12.30 -13.95
CA ASP A 57 -6.43 -11.62 -13.48
C ASP A 57 -6.19 -10.10 -13.37
N GLN A 58 -6.78 -9.37 -14.31
CA GLN A 58 -6.67 -7.91 -14.37
C GLN A 58 -7.34 -7.20 -13.19
N GLU A 59 -8.48 -7.70 -12.71
CA GLU A 59 -9.22 -7.10 -11.60
C GLU A 59 -8.42 -7.25 -10.30
N TYR A 60 -7.93 -8.46 -10.04
CA TYR A 60 -7.06 -8.72 -8.90
C TYR A 60 -5.78 -7.88 -8.95
N ARG A 61 -5.13 -7.81 -10.12
CA ARG A 61 -3.93 -6.97 -10.29
C ARG A 61 -4.20 -5.50 -9.97
N PHE A 62 -5.30 -4.94 -10.48
CA PHE A 62 -5.63 -3.55 -10.21
C PHE A 62 -5.98 -3.30 -8.75
N GLY A 63 -6.75 -4.18 -8.11
CA GLY A 63 -7.04 -4.08 -6.68
C GLY A 63 -5.78 -4.12 -5.81
N LEU A 64 -4.82 -4.98 -6.16
CA LEU A 64 -3.54 -5.03 -5.45
C LEU A 64 -2.74 -3.73 -5.65
N ILE A 65 -2.64 -3.23 -6.88
CA ILE A 65 -1.94 -1.97 -7.18
C ILE A 65 -2.59 -0.78 -6.45
N GLU A 66 -3.92 -0.73 -6.40
CA GLU A 66 -4.66 0.30 -5.67
C GLU A 66 -4.36 0.25 -4.17
N MET A 67 -4.41 -0.93 -3.56
CA MET A 67 -4.04 -1.12 -2.16
C MET A 67 -2.58 -0.69 -1.88
N LEU A 68 -1.64 -1.03 -2.76
CA LEU A 68 -0.24 -0.61 -2.61
C LEU A 68 -0.08 0.92 -2.72
N ASN A 69 -0.86 1.57 -3.58
CA ASN A 69 -0.89 3.03 -3.67
C ASN A 69 -1.50 3.66 -2.41
N GLU A 70 -2.53 3.04 -1.81
CA GLU A 70 -3.09 3.49 -0.54
C GLU A 70 -2.07 3.41 0.60
N VAL A 71 -1.29 2.31 0.70
CA VAL A 71 -0.19 2.21 1.67
C VAL A 71 0.79 3.36 1.50
N HIS A 72 1.29 3.57 0.28
CA HIS A 72 2.23 4.66 -0.01
C HIS A 72 1.65 6.05 0.27
N HIS A 73 0.34 6.25 0.03
CA HIS A 73 -0.34 7.48 0.38
C HIS A 73 -0.30 7.75 1.88
N TYR A 74 -0.67 6.77 2.70
CA TYR A 74 -0.69 6.94 4.15
C TYR A 74 0.71 7.06 4.76
N ASP A 75 1.72 6.43 4.19
CA ASP A 75 3.13 6.64 4.56
C ASP A 75 3.55 8.10 4.34
N SER A 76 3.16 8.68 3.20
CA SER A 76 3.41 10.10 2.89
C SER A 76 2.67 11.04 3.84
N VAL A 77 1.40 10.76 4.14
CA VAL A 77 0.60 11.54 5.10
C VAL A 77 1.21 11.48 6.50
N LEU A 78 1.65 10.30 6.94
CA LEU A 78 2.31 10.11 8.22
C LEU A 78 3.62 10.90 8.29
N TYR A 79 4.46 10.79 7.25
CA TYR A 79 5.71 11.54 7.15
C TYR A 79 5.50 13.05 7.28
N ASP A 80 4.52 13.60 6.56
CA ASP A 80 4.20 15.03 6.59
C ASP A 80 3.71 15.48 7.98
N ARG A 81 2.85 14.68 8.63
CA ARG A 81 2.34 14.95 9.97
C ARG A 81 3.47 14.96 10.99
N LEU A 82 4.36 13.97 10.93
CA LEU A 82 5.50 13.84 11.84
C LEU A 82 6.54 14.92 11.62
N THR A 83 6.82 15.31 10.37
CA THR A 83 7.72 16.42 10.05
C THR A 83 7.22 17.75 10.64
N LYS A 84 5.89 17.99 10.61
CA LYS A 84 5.28 19.15 11.26
C LYS A 84 5.37 19.06 12.77
N ALA A 85 5.08 17.91 13.36
CA ALA A 85 5.18 17.67 14.80
C ALA A 85 6.61 17.86 15.32
N GLN A 86 7.61 17.42 14.56
CA GLN A 86 9.03 17.52 14.92
C GLN A 86 9.49 18.96 15.16
N ARG A 87 8.85 19.95 14.54
CA ARG A 87 9.15 21.38 14.75
C ARG A 87 8.84 21.87 16.16
N TYR A 88 7.95 21.17 16.86
CA TYR A 88 7.47 21.51 18.19
C TYR A 88 7.85 20.45 19.24
N ASN A 89 8.08 19.21 18.81
CA ASN A 89 8.42 18.08 19.66
C ASN A 89 9.53 17.23 19.02
N HIS A 90 10.75 17.36 19.53
CA HIS A 90 11.93 16.62 19.05
C HIS A 90 12.07 15.23 19.69
N SER A 91 10.97 14.47 19.77
CA SER A 91 11.03 13.13 20.36
C SER A 91 11.88 12.20 19.50
N LYS A 92 12.65 11.32 20.15
CA LYS A 92 13.44 10.29 19.46
C LYS A 92 12.57 9.34 18.64
N GLU A 93 11.32 9.13 19.07
CA GLU A 93 10.39 8.26 18.33
C GLU A 93 9.99 8.90 17.00
N ILE A 94 9.67 10.21 16.98
CA ILE A 94 9.35 10.94 15.73
C ILE A 94 10.54 10.88 14.76
N GLU A 95 11.76 11.12 15.25
CA GLU A 95 12.96 11.08 14.41
C GLU A 95 13.20 9.68 13.83
N LYS A 96 13.03 8.63 14.65
CA LYS A 96 13.17 7.24 14.22
C LYS A 96 12.12 6.88 13.17
N THR A 97 10.85 7.20 13.40
CA THR A 97 9.77 6.93 12.45
C THR A 97 10.00 7.63 11.11
N LEU A 98 10.37 8.92 11.12
CA LEU A 98 10.69 9.65 9.90
C LEU A 98 11.84 9.01 9.11
N LYS A 99 12.88 8.55 9.82
CA LYS A 99 14.02 7.85 9.20
C LYS A 99 13.60 6.52 8.59
N ASP A 100 12.77 5.75 9.28
CA ASP A 100 12.32 4.44 8.82
C ASP A 100 11.36 4.56 7.63
N ILE A 101 10.45 5.54 7.61
CA ILE A 101 9.62 5.88 6.43
C ILE A 101 10.49 6.34 5.26
N SER A 102 11.45 7.24 5.48
CA SER A 102 12.33 7.72 4.41
C SER A 102 13.18 6.60 3.80
N LYS A 103 13.66 5.68 4.65
CA LYS A 103 14.36 4.48 4.19
C LYS A 103 13.43 3.52 3.45
N PHE A 104 12.16 3.45 3.85
CA PHE A 104 11.16 2.64 3.18
C PHE A 104 11.01 3.06 1.71
N GLU A 105 10.71 4.34 1.50
CA GLU A 105 10.52 4.97 0.20
C GLU A 105 11.74 4.83 -0.72
N LYS A 106 12.95 4.89 -0.15
CA LYS A 106 14.18 4.82 -0.94
C LYS A 106 14.53 3.40 -1.40
N ASP A 107 14.45 2.44 -0.48
CA ASP A 107 15.08 1.14 -0.70
C ASP A 107 14.12 0.13 -1.35
N TYR A 108 12.81 0.23 -1.09
CA TYR A 108 11.80 -0.72 -1.58
C TYR A 108 10.48 0.02 -1.77
N SER A 109 10.44 0.91 -2.76
CA SER A 109 9.22 1.64 -3.07
C SER A 109 8.13 0.66 -3.55
N MET A 110 6.86 1.01 -3.35
CA MET A 110 5.75 0.20 -3.87
C MET A 110 5.81 0.04 -5.39
N LYS A 111 6.41 1.02 -6.07
CA LYS A 111 6.72 0.95 -7.49
C LYS A 111 7.72 -0.17 -7.81
N ASP A 112 8.75 -0.34 -6.99
CA ASP A 112 9.75 -1.42 -7.18
C ASP A 112 9.12 -2.80 -6.99
N LEU A 113 8.19 -2.95 -6.03
CA LEU A 113 7.41 -4.17 -5.86
C LEU A 113 6.58 -4.49 -7.10
N ILE A 114 5.87 -3.49 -7.65
CA ILE A 114 5.07 -3.67 -8.88
C ILE A 114 5.97 -4.08 -10.06
N HIS A 115 7.13 -3.43 -10.20
CA HIS A 115 8.10 -3.80 -11.23
C HIS A 115 8.63 -5.22 -11.06
N PHE A 116 8.93 -5.63 -9.84
CA PHE A 116 9.33 -6.99 -9.50
C PHE A 116 8.25 -8.01 -9.87
N LEU A 117 6.99 -7.79 -9.47
CA LEU A 117 5.91 -8.71 -9.82
C LEU A 117 5.71 -8.81 -11.35
N HIS A 118 5.87 -7.70 -12.08
CA HIS A 118 5.84 -7.73 -13.53
C HIS A 118 7.01 -8.50 -14.16
N SER A 119 8.22 -8.44 -13.59
CA SER A 119 9.33 -9.27 -14.07
C SER A 119 9.08 -10.75 -13.81
N GLU A 120 8.53 -11.09 -12.64
CA GLU A 120 8.15 -12.48 -12.33
C GLU A 120 7.05 -13.00 -13.27
N CYS A 121 6.12 -12.15 -13.72
CA CYS A 121 5.18 -12.54 -14.78
C CYS A 121 5.85 -12.92 -16.10
N VAL A 122 6.98 -12.28 -16.44
CA VAL A 122 7.75 -12.63 -17.65
C VAL A 122 8.39 -14.00 -17.48
N GLU A 123 8.98 -14.29 -16.32
CA GLU A 123 9.57 -15.60 -16.04
C GLU A 123 8.52 -16.71 -15.98
N LYS A 124 7.38 -16.46 -15.31
CA LYS A 124 6.21 -17.34 -15.34
C LYS A 124 5.81 -17.69 -16.77
N ASN A 125 5.68 -16.70 -17.65
CA ASN A 125 5.29 -16.93 -19.04
C ASN A 125 6.32 -17.78 -19.81
N LYS A 126 7.62 -17.66 -19.51
CA LYS A 126 8.65 -18.52 -20.11
C LYS A 126 8.52 -19.97 -19.63
N ILE A 127 8.27 -20.17 -18.33
CA ILE A 127 8.06 -21.51 -17.77
C ILE A 127 6.85 -22.17 -18.44
N GLU A 128 5.71 -21.47 -18.47
CA GLU A 128 4.48 -22.00 -19.04
C GLU A 128 4.60 -22.31 -20.53
N LYS A 129 5.28 -21.45 -21.30
CA LYS A 129 5.52 -21.68 -22.73
C LYS A 129 6.35 -22.94 -23.00
N ASN A 130 7.27 -23.29 -22.10
CA ASN A 130 8.18 -24.43 -22.26
C ASN A 130 7.79 -25.62 -21.37
N ALA A 131 6.60 -25.63 -20.78
CA ALA A 131 6.21 -26.59 -19.74
C ALA A 131 6.36 -28.07 -20.17
N ALA A 132 6.10 -28.39 -21.44
CA ALA A 132 6.25 -29.75 -21.95
C ALA A 132 7.70 -30.24 -21.95
N GLU A 133 8.65 -29.36 -22.26
CA GLU A 133 10.09 -29.67 -22.24
C GLU A 133 10.58 -29.75 -20.79
N LEU A 134 10.24 -28.74 -19.98
CA LEU A 134 10.63 -28.65 -18.57
C LEU A 134 10.12 -29.83 -17.72
N ARG A 135 8.97 -30.42 -18.06
CA ARG A 135 8.46 -31.62 -17.37
C ARG A 135 9.29 -32.88 -17.62
N ASN A 136 10.12 -32.90 -18.66
CA ASN A 136 11.04 -34.00 -18.94
C ASN A 136 12.44 -33.75 -18.36
N ASP A 137 12.70 -32.57 -17.83
CA ASP A 137 13.96 -32.23 -17.17
C ASP A 137 13.91 -32.54 -15.67
N ILE A 138 15.04 -32.45 -14.97
CA ILE A 138 15.18 -32.80 -13.56
C ILE A 138 15.80 -31.66 -12.73
N GLY A 139 15.51 -31.66 -11.43
CA GLY A 139 16.09 -30.70 -10.49
C GLY A 139 15.64 -29.26 -10.78
N GLU A 140 16.56 -28.30 -10.67
CA GLU A 140 16.26 -26.86 -10.85
C GLU A 140 15.78 -26.49 -12.25
N ASN A 141 16.14 -27.28 -13.28
CA ASN A 141 15.69 -27.06 -14.66
C ASN A 141 14.32 -27.69 -14.94
N SER A 142 13.81 -28.55 -14.05
CA SER A 142 12.47 -29.10 -14.19
C SER A 142 11.41 -28.02 -14.00
N TYR A 143 10.18 -28.29 -14.49
CA TYR A 143 9.05 -27.37 -14.30
C TYR A 143 8.85 -27.02 -12.81
N ASP A 144 8.81 -28.02 -11.94
CA ASP A 144 8.65 -27.83 -10.50
C ASP A 144 9.84 -27.09 -9.87
N GLY A 145 11.06 -27.33 -10.37
CA GLY A 145 12.26 -26.61 -9.94
C GLY A 145 12.21 -25.12 -10.26
N GLN A 146 11.78 -24.77 -11.48
CA GLN A 146 11.62 -23.38 -11.91
C GLN A 146 10.50 -22.67 -11.14
N VAL A 147 9.37 -23.36 -10.92
CA VAL A 147 8.27 -22.86 -10.06
C VAL A 147 8.79 -22.56 -8.65
N TYR A 148 9.52 -23.49 -8.05
CA TYR A 148 10.09 -23.31 -6.71
C TYR A 148 11.06 -22.12 -6.63
N LEU A 149 11.90 -21.91 -7.65
CA LEU A 149 12.82 -20.76 -7.68
C LEU A 149 12.07 -19.42 -7.69
N ILE A 150 10.98 -19.31 -8.46
CA ILE A 150 10.11 -18.13 -8.44
C ILE A 150 9.50 -17.93 -7.05
N GLU A 151 8.95 -18.97 -6.43
CA GLU A 151 8.37 -18.88 -5.08
C GLU A 151 9.38 -18.42 -4.03
N VAL A 152 10.64 -18.85 -4.14
CA VAL A 152 11.72 -18.41 -3.25
C VAL A 152 11.98 -16.90 -3.39
N GLU A 153 12.06 -16.39 -4.62
CA GLU A 153 12.29 -14.96 -4.86
C GLU A 153 11.07 -14.12 -4.44
N LEU A 154 9.86 -14.57 -4.76
CA LEU A 154 8.61 -13.96 -4.27
C LEU A 154 8.60 -13.89 -2.75
N ASN A 155 8.88 -15.01 -2.06
CA ASN A 155 8.88 -15.06 -0.60
C ASN A 155 9.89 -14.10 0.01
N LYS A 156 11.10 -14.05 -0.53
CA LYS A 156 12.14 -13.14 -0.08
C LYS A 156 11.70 -11.68 -0.22
N TYR A 157 11.22 -11.29 -1.39
CA TYR A 157 10.84 -9.90 -1.66
C TYR A 157 9.61 -9.48 -0.83
N ILE A 158 8.54 -10.28 -0.84
CA ILE A 158 7.31 -9.98 -0.11
C ILE A 158 7.56 -9.93 1.40
N LYS A 159 8.42 -10.79 1.95
CA LYS A 159 8.80 -10.75 3.37
C LYS A 159 9.50 -9.45 3.74
N HIS A 160 10.34 -8.89 2.86
CA HIS A 160 10.97 -7.59 3.08
C HIS A 160 9.94 -6.47 3.16
N ILE A 161 8.97 -6.44 2.23
CA ILE A 161 7.88 -5.44 2.24
C ILE A 161 7.00 -5.60 3.48
N THR A 162 6.59 -6.83 3.81
CA THR A 162 5.74 -7.10 4.98
C THR A 162 6.35 -6.56 6.27
N LYS A 163 7.62 -6.88 6.52
CA LYS A 163 8.34 -6.38 7.70
C LYS A 163 8.35 -4.85 7.80
N ARG A 164 8.33 -4.15 6.66
CA ARG A 164 8.35 -2.69 6.60
C ARG A 164 6.99 -2.10 6.94
N VAL A 165 5.93 -2.64 6.35
CA VAL A 165 4.56 -2.27 6.68
C VAL A 165 4.29 -2.48 8.18
N ASP A 166 4.75 -3.61 8.75
CA ASP A 166 4.66 -3.88 10.19
C ASP A 166 5.38 -2.81 11.03
N ILE A 167 6.59 -2.40 10.65
CA ILE A 167 7.35 -1.36 11.37
C ILE A 167 6.60 -0.01 11.37
N ILE A 168 5.98 0.35 10.24
CA ILE A 168 5.20 1.59 10.14
C ILE A 168 3.98 1.53 11.07
N ARG A 169 3.26 0.40 11.06
CA ARG A 169 2.15 0.16 12.00
C ARG A 169 2.60 0.28 13.46
N ASP A 170 3.71 -0.35 13.82
CA ASP A 170 4.25 -0.29 15.18
C ASP A 170 4.57 1.15 15.61
N HIS A 171 5.11 1.97 14.70
CA HIS A 171 5.36 3.38 14.97
C HIS A 171 4.10 4.19 15.22
N VAL A 172 3.04 3.94 14.43
CA VAL A 172 1.73 4.58 14.61
C VAL A 172 1.19 4.30 16.01
N HIS A 173 1.27 3.05 16.47
CA HIS A 173 0.82 2.65 17.81
C HIS A 173 1.69 3.28 18.91
N HIS A 174 3.02 3.31 18.76
CA HIS A 174 3.92 3.98 19.71
C HIS A 174 3.71 5.49 19.80
N LEU A 175 3.26 6.11 18.70
CA LEU A 175 2.97 7.54 18.64
C LEU A 175 1.52 7.87 19.04
N HIS A 176 0.72 6.85 19.40
CA HIS A 176 -0.70 6.99 19.78
C HIS A 176 -1.51 7.75 18.73
N LEU A 177 -1.33 7.38 17.46
CA LEU A 177 -2.01 8.00 16.31
C LEU A 177 -3.30 7.26 15.89
N GLU A 178 -3.87 6.52 16.84
CA GLU A 178 -5.10 5.73 16.74
C GLU A 178 -6.36 6.61 16.72
#